data_AF-A0A528MU05-F1
#
_entry.id   AF-A0A528MU05-F1
#
_cell.length_a   1.000
_cell.length_b   1.000
_cell.length_c   1.000
_cell.angle_alpha   90.00
_cell.angle_beta   90.00
_cell.angle_gamma   90.00
#
_symmetry.space_group_name_H-M   'P 1'
#
loop_
_entity.id
_entity.type
_entity.pdbx_description
1 polymer ?
#
loop_
_entity_poly.entity_id
_entity_poly.type
_entity_poly.pdbx_seq_one_letter_code
_entity_poly.pdbx_strand_id
1 'polypeptide(L)'
;MSVLYRAAKIAEQAHAGQTDKTGRPYIEHCRRVVDAVETLDQKAVAYLHDVLEKSDVWDRDRLEAAGFGTSIVSAVDAMTRRPDEDDLAFVRRAAA
;
A
#
# COMPACT_ATOMS: atom_id res chain seq x y z
N MET A 1 16.43 -5.69 -9.13
CA MET A 1 15.15 -6.15 -8.54
C MET A 1 14.06 -5.25 -9.11
N SER A 2 12.95 -5.78 -9.66
CA SER A 2 11.89 -4.94 -10.22
C SER A 2 11.10 -4.22 -9.12
N VAL A 3 10.50 -3.06 -9.44
CA VAL A 3 9.70 -2.27 -8.50
C VAL A 3 8.52 -3.09 -7.93
N LEU A 4 7.88 -3.87 -8.80
CA LEU A 4 6.77 -4.75 -8.44
C LEU A 4 7.19 -5.84 -7.45
N TYR A 5 8.32 -6.52 -7.71
CA TYR A 5 8.79 -7.57 -6.81
C TYR A 5 9.14 -7.01 -5.43
N ARG A 6 9.73 -5.81 -5.38
CA ARG A 6 10.03 -5.14 -4.11
C ARG A 6 8.76 -4.79 -3.34
N ALA A 7 7.75 -4.23 -4.02
CA ALA A 7 6.47 -3.90 -3.41
C ALA A 7 5.78 -5.15 -2.84
N ALA A 8 5.73 -6.24 -3.61
CA ALA A 8 5.15 -7.51 -3.15
C ALA A 8 5.86 -8.06 -1.90
N LYS A 9 7.20 -8.06 -1.89
CA LYS A 9 8.00 -8.48 -0.72
C LYS A 9 7.70 -7.66 0.53
N ILE A 10 7.60 -6.34 0.37
CA ILE A 10 7.31 -5.43 1.48
C ILE A 10 5.90 -5.66 2.01
N ALA A 11 4.90 -5.79 1.12
CA ALA A 11 3.52 -6.11 1.51
C ALA A 11 3.42 -7.45 2.25
N GLU A 12 4.12 -8.49 1.75
CA GLU A 12 4.18 -9.81 2.42
C GLU A 12 4.77 -9.72 3.83
N GLN A 13 5.80 -8.90 4.03
CA GLN A 13 6.43 -8.70 5.34
C GLN A 13 5.56 -7.85 6.27
N ALA A 14 5.02 -6.74 5.77
CA ALA A 14 4.19 -5.81 6.51
C ALA A 14 2.91 -6.47 7.04
N HIS A 15 2.33 -7.37 6.25
CA HIS A 15 1.10 -8.09 6.57
C HIS A 15 1.33 -9.54 7.04
N ALA A 16 2.57 -9.89 7.41
CA ALA A 16 2.90 -11.23 7.89
C ALA A 16 2.11 -11.56 9.17
N GLY A 17 1.33 -12.65 9.15
CA GLY A 17 0.48 -13.04 10.26
C GLY A 17 -0.82 -12.23 10.39
N GLN A 18 -1.03 -11.21 9.56
CA GLN A 18 -2.29 -10.47 9.52
C GLN A 18 -3.36 -11.26 8.76
N THR A 19 -4.57 -11.26 9.31
CA THR A 19 -5.75 -11.83 8.66
C THR A 19 -6.73 -10.73 8.25
N ASP A 20 -7.46 -10.97 7.18
CA ASP A 20 -8.56 -10.13 6.76
C ASP A 20 -9.83 -10.42 7.58
N LYS A 21 -10.91 -9.67 7.31
CA LYS A 21 -12.21 -9.82 7.99
C LYS A 21 -12.86 -11.20 7.78
N THR A 22 -12.36 -12.00 6.84
CA THR A 22 -12.85 -13.35 6.54
C THR A 22 -11.94 -14.45 7.10
N GLY A 23 -10.88 -14.08 7.84
CA GLY A 23 -9.91 -15.00 8.43
C GLY A 23 -8.84 -15.50 7.45
N ARG A 24 -8.76 -14.93 6.24
CA ARG A 24 -7.74 -15.30 5.24
C ARG A 24 -6.49 -14.44 5.41
N PRO A 25 -5.32 -14.89 4.93
CA PRO A 25 -4.11 -14.07 4.95
C PRO A 25 -4.34 -12.72 4.24
N TYR A 26 -3.99 -11.62 4.90
CA TYR A 26 -4.27 -10.28 4.38
C TYR A 26 -3.63 -10.02 3.01
N ILE A 27 -2.51 -10.68 2.71
CA ILE A 27 -1.85 -10.59 1.40
C ILE A 27 -2.76 -11.00 0.23
N GLU A 28 -3.76 -11.86 0.46
CA GLU A 28 -4.76 -12.22 -0.57
C GLU A 28 -5.65 -11.03 -0.95
N HIS A 29 -5.95 -10.15 0.00
CA HIS A 29 -6.62 -8.88 -0.30
C HIS A 29 -5.76 -8.02 -1.23
N CYS A 30 -4.48 -7.82 -0.91
CA CYS A 30 -3.58 -7.04 -1.77
C CYS A 30 -3.49 -7.63 -3.19
N ARG A 31 -3.42 -8.95 -3.32
CA ARG A 31 -3.39 -9.62 -4.65
C ARG A 31 -4.65 -9.33 -5.48
N ARG A 32 -5.84 -9.35 -4.86
CA ARG A 32 -7.09 -8.99 -5.57
C ARG A 32 -7.08 -7.55 -6.08
N VAL A 33 -6.53 -6.61 -5.32
CA VAL A 33 -6.40 -5.20 -5.73
C VAL A 33 -5.39 -5.06 -6.87
N VAL A 34 -4.27 -5.78 -6.80
CA VAL A 34 -3.22 -5.82 -7.83
C VAL A 34 -3.75 -6.38 -9.16
N ASP A 35 -4.62 -7.40 -9.11
CA ASP A 35 -5.24 -8.00 -10.30
C ASP A 35 -6.24 -7.05 -10.99
N ALA A 36 -6.74 -6.04 -10.28
CA ALA A 36 -7.70 -5.06 -10.79
C ALA A 36 -7.04 -3.85 -11.49
N VAL A 37 -5.71 -3.77 -11.52
CA VAL A 37 -4.95 -2.67 -12.13
C VAL A 37 -3.94 -3.16 -13.17
N GLU A 38 -3.53 -2.29 -14.09
CA GLU A 38 -2.82 -2.71 -15.30
C GLU A 38 -1.31 -2.44 -15.24
N THR A 39 -0.92 -1.21 -14.90
CA THR A 39 0.48 -0.77 -15.03
C THR A 39 1.36 -1.25 -13.87
N LEU A 40 2.67 -1.37 -14.10
CA LEU A 40 3.61 -1.82 -13.06
C LEU A 40 3.62 -0.90 -11.84
N ASP A 41 3.51 0.41 -12.05
CA ASP A 41 3.47 1.39 -10.96
C ASP A 41 2.15 1.28 -10.19
N GLN A 42 1.01 1.15 -10.88
CA GLN A 42 -0.27 0.89 -10.23
C GLN A 42 -0.25 -0.39 -9.41
N LYS A 43 0.36 -1.47 -9.93
CA LYS A 43 0.51 -2.74 -9.20
C LYS A 43 1.41 -2.60 -7.98
N ALA A 44 2.49 -1.82 -8.08
CA ALA A 44 3.35 -1.54 -6.94
C ALA A 44 2.59 -0.76 -5.85
N VAL A 45 1.86 0.27 -6.24
CA VAL A 45 0.98 1.06 -5.36
C VAL A 45 -0.11 0.17 -4.74
N ALA A 46 -0.74 -0.71 -5.51
CA ALA A 46 -1.77 -1.64 -5.05
C ALA A 46 -1.23 -2.65 -4.00
N TYR A 47 0.02 -3.12 -4.12
CA TYR A 47 0.62 -3.93 -3.07
C TYR A 47 0.84 -3.13 -1.76
N LEU A 48 1.17 -1.85 -1.88
CA LEU A 48 1.59 -1.01 -0.76
C LEU A 48 0.45 -0.19 -0.11
N HIS A 49 -0.75 -0.15 -0.71
CA HIS A 49 -1.82 0.78 -0.33
C HIS A 49 -2.22 0.73 1.15
N ASP A 50 -2.17 -0.44 1.77
CA ASP A 50 -2.51 -0.65 3.18
C ASP A 50 -1.28 -0.76 4.09
N VAL A 51 -0.06 -0.71 3.55
CA VAL A 51 1.17 -0.95 4.32
C VAL A 51 1.40 0.14 5.35
N LEU A 52 1.21 1.41 4.98
CA LEU A 52 1.39 2.54 5.90
C LEU A 52 0.27 2.64 6.95
N GLU A 53 -0.92 2.13 6.63
CA GLU A 53 -2.07 2.17 7.56
C GLU A 53 -2.06 1.00 8.56
N LYS A 54 -1.53 -0.16 8.16
CA LYS A 54 -1.67 -1.42 8.90
C LYS A 54 -0.38 -2.02 9.42
N SER A 55 0.75 -1.36 9.17
CA SER A 55 2.04 -1.79 9.67
C SER A 55 2.67 -0.69 10.52
N ASP A 56 2.99 -1.02 11.77
CA ASP A 56 3.71 -0.11 12.67
C ASP A 56 5.20 0.08 12.26
N VAL A 57 5.66 -0.71 11.29
CA VAL A 57 7.06 -0.79 10.88
C VAL A 57 7.34 0.05 9.63
N TRP A 58 6.32 0.40 8.85
CA TRP A 58 6.50 1.09 7.58
C TRP A 58 5.92 2.49 7.62
N ASP A 59 6.75 3.45 7.22
CA ASP A 59 6.40 4.85 7.02
C ASP A 59 6.80 5.29 5.60
N ARG A 60 6.42 6.54 5.27
CA ARG A 60 6.72 7.17 3.98
C ARG A 60 8.22 7.19 3.67
N ASP A 61 9.05 7.53 4.66
CA ASP A 61 10.50 7.68 4.51
C ASP A 61 11.17 6.33 4.24
N ARG A 62 10.69 5.25 4.87
CA ARG A 62 11.15 3.88 4.60
C ARG A 62 10.80 3.42 3.20
N LEU A 63 9.66 3.82 2.64
CA LEU A 63 9.34 3.52 1.24
C LEU A 63 10.28 4.27 0.28
N GLU A 64 10.58 5.54 0.54
CA GLU A 64 11.57 6.30 -0.24
C GLU A 64 12.96 5.64 -0.14
N ALA A 65 13.40 5.27 1.07
CA ALA A 65 14.67 4.58 1.30
C ALA A 65 14.74 3.18 0.68
N ALA A 66 13.60 2.49 0.51
CA ALA A 66 13.50 1.24 -0.22
C ALA A 66 13.68 1.41 -1.74
N GLY A 67 13.77 2.64 -2.23
CA GLY A 67 14.00 2.98 -3.63
C GLY A 67 12.74 3.01 -4.48
N PHE A 68 11.58 3.31 -3.88
CA PHE A 68 10.38 3.66 -4.65
C PHE A 68 10.46 5.11 -5.12
N GLY A 69 10.01 5.35 -6.35
CA GLY A 69 9.94 6.72 -6.88
C GLY A 69 8.88 7.55 -6.18
N THR A 70 9.04 8.87 -6.23
CA THR A 70 8.12 9.83 -5.60
C THR A 70 6.67 9.64 -6.02
N SER A 71 6.41 9.24 -7.28
CA SER A 71 5.05 8.95 -7.76
C SER A 71 4.37 7.83 -6.96
N ILE A 72 5.06 6.73 -6.73
CA ILE A 72 4.54 5.57 -5.99
C ILE A 72 4.35 5.94 -4.52
N VAL A 73 5.36 6.56 -3.91
CA VAL A 73 5.30 6.93 -2.48
C VAL A 73 4.17 7.92 -2.22
N SER A 74 4.03 8.95 -3.04
CA SER A 74 2.96 9.93 -2.89
C SER A 74 1.58 9.31 -3.12
N ALA A 75 1.43 8.38 -4.06
CA ALA A 75 0.17 7.67 -4.27
C ALA A 75 -0.21 6.79 -3.07
N VAL A 76 0.76 6.09 -2.47
CA VAL A 76 0.52 5.29 -1.25
C VAL A 76 0.16 6.19 -0.07
N ASP A 77 0.87 7.30 0.13
CA ASP A 77 0.54 8.28 1.18
C ASP A 77 -0.87 8.85 0.98
N ALA A 78 -1.23 9.21 -0.27
CA ALA A 78 -2.55 9.73 -0.63
C ALA A 78 -3.70 8.76 -0.28
N MET A 79 -3.47 7.45 -0.38
CA MET A 79 -4.44 6.40 -0.04
C MET A 79 -4.39 5.94 1.42
N THR A 80 -3.44 6.41 2.21
CA THR A 80 -3.31 6.05 3.63
C THR A 80 -4.27 6.91 4.46
N ARG A 81 -5.17 6.32 5.24
CA ARG A 81 -6.08 7.09 6.10
C ARG A 81 -5.31 7.69 7.28
N ARG A 82 -5.68 8.92 7.65
CA ARG A 82 -5.11 9.63 8.80
C ARG A 82 -6.11 9.61 9.96
N PRO A 83 -5.66 9.48 11.22
CA PRO A 83 -6.57 9.43 12.38
C PRO A 83 -7.45 10.66 12.52
N ASP A 84 -6.94 11.82 12.12
CA ASP A 84 -7.58 13.13 12.28
C ASP A 84 -8.33 13.60 11.02
N GLU A 85 -8.54 12.72 10.04
CA GLU A 85 -9.16 13.05 8.75
C GLU A 85 -10.53 12.38 8.60
N ASP A 86 -11.54 13.14 8.15
CA ASP A 86 -12.86 12.58 7.83
C ASP A 86 -12.85 11.82 6.49
N ASP A 87 -13.85 10.95 6.29
CA ASP A 87 -13.95 10.12 5.08
C ASP A 87 -13.97 10.94 3.78
N LEU A 88 -14.58 12.13 3.79
CA LEU A 88 -14.71 12.95 2.59
C LEU A 88 -13.38 13.65 2.27
N ALA A 89 -12.67 14.12 3.28
CA ALA A 89 -11.33 14.69 3.15
C ALA A 89 -10.34 13.64 2.64
N PHE A 90 -10.40 12.42 3.20
CA PHE A 90 -9.62 11.28 2.73
C PHE A 90 -9.87 10.98 1.25
N VAL A 91 -11.14 10.80 0.86
CA VAL A 91 -11.49 10.51 -0.54
C VAL A 91 -11.05 11.63 -1.48
N ARG A 92 -11.18 12.90 -1.08
CA ARG A 92 -10.72 14.05 -1.88
C ARG A 92 -9.21 14.04 -2.09
N ARG A 93 -8.44 13.69 -1.06
CA ARG A 93 -6.97 13.60 -1.13
C ARG A 93 -6.52 12.41 -1.98
N ALA A 94 -7.17 11.26 -1.84
CA ALA A 94 -6.88 10.06 -2.63
C ALA A 94 -7.27 10.20 -4.11
N ALA A 95 -8.22 11.09 -4.43
CA ALA A 95 -8.70 11.34 -5.79
C ALA A 95 -8.00 12.52 -6.51
N ALA A 96 -7.16 13.28 -5.81
CA ALA A 96 -6.46 14.46 -6.34
C ALA A 96 -5.23 14.07 -7.17
#